data_AF-X0PL17-F1
#
_entry.id   AF-X0PL17-F1
#
_cell.length_a   1.000
_cell.length_b   1.000
_cell.length_c   1.000
_cell.angle_alpha   90.00
_cell.angle_beta   90.00
_cell.angle_gamma   90.00
#
_symmetry.space_group_name_H-M   'P 1'
#
loop_
_entity.id
_entity.type
_entity.pdbx_description
1 polymer ?
#
loop_
_entity_poly.entity_id
_entity_poly.type
_entity_poly.pdbx_seq_one_letter_code
_entity_poly.pdbx_strand_id
1 'polypeptide(L)'
;MRSQKLIVLGFLLGGAFLLNSDVKASAYHSGTPKALRGCWYLGKQSYLQYWKRHTGMNKLQYSSAYGGYLRTNPYGLTYIKYKYLGYHTYRITGWTYSSYQDFRIISPTSEKYTYNVRLLNQHQLYLIDRQTTYTKYSTTPSWIVQ
;
A
#
# COMPACT_ATOMS: atom_id res chain seq x y z
N MET A 1 43.53 38.56 -45.61
CA MET A 1 43.46 37.10 -45.78
C MET A 1 43.16 36.47 -44.44
N ARG A 2 42.11 35.65 -44.37
CA ARG A 2 41.67 34.90 -43.18
C ARG A 2 42.76 33.94 -42.73
N SER A 3 43.02 33.87 -41.43
CA SER A 3 43.44 32.61 -40.81
C SER A 3 42.73 32.44 -39.47
N GLN A 4 42.41 31.19 -39.20
CA GLN A 4 41.40 30.72 -38.26
C GLN A 4 42.04 30.14 -36.99
N LYS A 5 41.22 30.11 -35.93
CA LYS A 5 41.24 29.22 -34.73
C LYS A 5 42.21 29.57 -33.59
N LEU A 6 41.65 29.84 -32.42
CA LEU A 6 41.60 28.83 -31.36
C LEU A 6 40.45 29.14 -30.37
N ILE A 7 39.65 28.11 -30.09
CA ILE A 7 38.60 28.10 -29.07
C ILE A 7 39.28 27.70 -27.75
N VAL A 8 39.06 28.46 -26.67
CA VAL A 8 39.34 28.00 -25.30
C VAL A 8 38.04 28.08 -24.52
N LEU A 9 37.40 26.92 -24.35
CA LEU A 9 36.33 26.72 -23.37
C LEU A 9 36.93 26.77 -21.97
N GLY A 10 36.67 27.86 -21.24
CA GLY A 10 36.89 27.92 -19.79
C GLY A 10 35.68 27.32 -19.07
N PHE A 11 35.76 26.05 -18.68
CA PHE A 11 34.82 25.44 -17.75
C PHE A 11 35.08 26.00 -16.35
N LEU A 12 34.21 26.91 -15.89
CA LEU A 12 34.15 27.31 -14.48
C LEU A 12 33.54 26.18 -13.66
N LEU A 13 34.42 25.35 -13.08
CA LEU A 13 34.16 24.55 -11.90
C LEU A 13 33.89 25.49 -10.72
N GLY A 14 32.63 25.70 -10.35
CA GLY A 14 32.27 26.54 -9.21
C GLY A 14 30.80 26.47 -8.87
N GLY A 15 30.43 25.55 -7.98
CA GLY A 15 29.07 25.45 -7.44
C GLY A 15 28.77 24.10 -6.80
N ALA A 16 29.50 23.77 -5.74
CA ALA A 16 29.13 22.70 -4.82
C ALA A 16 27.75 22.98 -4.17
N PHE A 17 27.15 21.93 -3.61
CA PHE A 17 25.86 21.85 -2.92
C PHE A 17 24.62 21.52 -3.78
N LEU A 18 24.72 20.46 -4.59
CA LEU A 18 23.57 19.56 -4.68
C LEU A 18 23.67 18.59 -3.51
N LEU A 19 22.91 18.95 -2.48
CA LEU A 19 22.59 18.19 -1.29
C LEU A 19 22.63 16.68 -1.58
N ASN A 20 23.69 16.02 -1.10
CA ASN A 20 23.59 14.62 -0.69
C ASN A 20 22.57 14.59 0.46
N SER A 21 21.28 14.70 0.13
CA SER A 21 20.28 14.12 0.99
C SER A 21 20.62 12.64 1.01
N ASP A 22 21.22 12.20 2.12
CA ASP A 22 21.23 10.79 2.49
C ASP A 22 19.76 10.36 2.46
N VAL A 23 19.31 9.89 1.30
CA VAL A 23 18.05 9.20 1.15
C VAL A 23 18.23 7.99 2.03
N LYS A 24 17.82 8.12 3.30
CA LYS A 24 17.79 7.02 4.25
C LYS A 24 17.01 5.93 3.56
N ALA A 25 17.73 4.91 3.07
CA ALA A 25 17.14 3.79 2.38
C ALA A 25 15.99 3.33 3.25
N SER A 26 14.74 3.43 2.75
CA SER A 26 13.59 3.22 3.61
C SER A 26 13.70 1.85 4.25
N ALA A 27 13.94 1.84 5.56
CA ALA A 27 13.96 0.61 6.33
C ALA A 27 12.52 0.09 6.44
N TYR A 28 12.39 -1.22 6.64
CA TYR A 28 11.11 -1.76 7.05
C TYR A 28 10.77 -1.27 8.44
N HIS A 29 9.55 -0.80 8.64
CA HIS A 29 9.01 -0.45 9.94
C HIS A 29 7.74 -1.25 10.23
N SER A 30 7.48 -1.45 11.51
CA SER A 30 6.24 -2.08 11.95
C SER A 30 5.08 -1.08 11.94
N GLY A 31 3.90 -1.60 11.67
CA GLY A 31 2.66 -0.87 11.78
C GLY A 31 2.30 -0.04 10.56
N THR A 32 1.00 0.02 10.29
CA THR A 32 0.49 0.62 9.07
C THR A 32 0.65 2.13 9.05
N PRO A 33 1.23 2.70 7.97
CA PRO A 33 1.26 4.14 7.74
C PRO A 33 -0.12 4.75 7.93
N LYS A 34 -0.19 5.88 8.64
CA LYS A 34 -1.48 6.56 8.91
C LYS A 34 -2.28 6.82 7.64
N ALA A 35 -1.61 7.18 6.55
CA ALA A 35 -2.22 7.45 5.25
C ALA A 35 -2.94 6.23 4.64
N LEU A 36 -2.50 5.00 4.96
CA LEU A 36 -3.13 3.78 4.46
C LEU A 36 -4.28 3.29 5.35
N ARG A 37 -4.39 3.75 6.60
CA ARG A 37 -5.39 3.25 7.55
C ARG A 37 -6.81 3.57 7.10
N GLY A 38 -7.72 2.64 7.35
CA GLY A 38 -9.14 2.74 7.01
C GLY A 38 -9.63 1.57 6.15
N CYS A 39 -10.85 1.69 5.65
CA CYS A 39 -11.46 0.74 4.74
C CYS A 39 -11.52 1.34 3.32
N TRP A 40 -11.09 0.55 2.34
CA TRP A 40 -10.95 0.91 0.94
C TRP A 40 -11.77 -0.08 0.12
N TYR A 41 -12.59 0.41 -0.79
CA TYR A 41 -13.66 -0.35 -1.40
C TYR A 41 -13.49 -0.43 -2.91
N LEU A 42 -13.79 -1.59 -3.47
CA LEU A 42 -13.87 -1.82 -4.91
C LEU A 42 -15.33 -2.11 -5.24
N GLY A 43 -16.06 -1.05 -5.58
CA GLY A 43 -17.50 -1.08 -5.78
C GLY A 43 -18.24 -1.67 -4.58
N LYS A 44 -19.28 -2.47 -4.85
CA LYS A 44 -20.09 -3.18 -3.84
C LYS A 44 -19.61 -4.62 -3.60
N GLN A 45 -18.53 -5.04 -4.25
CA GLN A 45 -18.15 -6.46 -4.33
C GLN A 45 -16.96 -6.83 -3.44
N SER A 46 -16.12 -5.88 -3.05
CA SER A 46 -14.97 -6.19 -2.19
C SER A 46 -14.40 -4.97 -1.49
N TYR A 47 -13.62 -5.21 -0.44
CA TYR A 47 -12.90 -4.16 0.27
C TYR A 47 -11.53 -4.65 0.77
N LEU A 48 -10.61 -3.71 0.99
CA LEU A 48 -9.39 -3.84 1.78
C LEU A 48 -9.47 -2.94 3.00
N GLN A 49 -9.14 -3.49 4.16
CA GLN A 49 -9.07 -2.78 5.41
C GLN A 49 -7.64 -2.81 5.95
N TYR A 50 -7.18 -1.65 6.40
CA TYR A 50 -5.87 -1.43 6.96
C TYR A 50 -6.01 -0.93 8.40
N TRP A 51 -5.53 -1.73 9.35
CA TRP A 51 -5.52 -1.39 10.77
C TRP A 51 -4.10 -1.06 11.25
N LYS A 52 -3.91 -0.85 12.56
CA LYS A 52 -2.59 -0.51 13.13
C LYS A 52 -1.53 -1.58 12.86
N ARG A 53 -1.87 -2.87 12.88
CA ARG A 53 -0.92 -4.01 12.82
C ARG A 53 -1.35 -5.19 11.93
N HIS A 54 -2.46 -5.06 11.22
CA HIS A 54 -2.97 -6.11 10.32
C HIS A 54 -3.68 -5.46 9.13
N THR A 55 -3.87 -6.24 8.08
CA THR A 55 -4.69 -5.92 6.92
C THR A 55 -5.73 -7.00 6.73
N GLY A 56 -6.83 -6.66 6.06
CA GLY A 56 -7.93 -7.57 5.81
C GLY A 56 -8.52 -7.25 4.46
N MET A 57 -8.98 -8.27 3.78
CA MET A 57 -9.53 -8.19 2.44
C MET A 57 -10.71 -9.13 2.39
N ASN A 58 -11.76 -8.71 1.71
CA ASN A 58 -12.99 -9.47 1.66
C ASN A 58 -13.66 -9.35 0.31
N LYS A 59 -14.26 -10.45 -0.15
CA LYS A 59 -15.24 -10.43 -1.23
C LYS A 59 -16.63 -10.46 -0.61
N LEU A 60 -17.40 -9.41 -0.85
CA LEU A 60 -18.79 -9.32 -0.44
C LEU A 60 -19.63 -10.22 -1.35
N GLN A 61 -20.41 -11.11 -0.76
CA GLN A 61 -21.32 -12.01 -1.47
C GLN A 61 -22.76 -11.59 -1.18
N TYR A 62 -23.56 -11.38 -2.22
CA TYR A 62 -24.98 -11.12 -2.04
C TYR A 62 -25.68 -12.39 -1.53
N SER A 63 -26.48 -12.23 -0.47
CA SER A 63 -27.39 -13.24 0.06
C SER A 63 -28.82 -12.76 -0.10
N SER A 64 -29.59 -13.47 -0.92
CA SER A 64 -31.02 -13.25 -1.08
C SER A 64 -31.80 -13.55 0.20
N ALA A 65 -31.35 -14.52 1.01
CA ALA A 65 -32.02 -14.93 2.25
C ALA A 65 -32.02 -13.83 3.31
N TYR A 66 -30.96 -13.04 3.38
CA TYR A 66 -30.83 -11.93 4.34
C TYR A 66 -31.08 -10.57 3.69
N GLY A 67 -31.36 -10.53 2.37
CA GLY A 67 -31.58 -9.30 1.62
C GLY A 67 -30.37 -8.35 1.62
N GLY A 68 -29.15 -8.89 1.63
CA GLY A 68 -27.94 -8.11 1.91
C GLY A 68 -26.65 -8.74 1.41
N TYR A 69 -25.56 -7.97 1.43
CA TYR A 69 -24.22 -8.49 1.13
C TYR A 69 -23.52 -8.93 2.41
N LEU A 70 -23.10 -10.19 2.43
CA LEU A 70 -22.34 -10.77 3.53
C LEU A 70 -20.84 -10.72 3.24
N ARG A 71 -20.07 -10.54 4.32
CA ARG A 71 -18.62 -10.63 4.33
C ARG A 71 -18.23 -12.11 4.33
N THR A 72 -17.51 -12.57 3.32
CA THR A 72 -16.86 -13.88 3.38
C THR A 72 -15.71 -13.84 4.41
N ASN A 73 -15.18 -14.97 4.88
CA ASN A 73 -14.09 -14.96 5.85
C ASN A 73 -12.96 -14.02 5.37
N PRO A 74 -12.51 -13.07 6.21
CA PRO A 74 -11.53 -12.08 5.80
C PRO A 74 -10.21 -12.77 5.49
N TYR A 75 -9.69 -12.56 4.27
CA TYR A 75 -8.33 -12.90 3.90
C TYR A 75 -7.45 -11.69 4.17
N GLY A 76 -6.40 -11.83 4.97
CA GLY A 76 -5.60 -10.66 5.38
C GLY A 76 -4.16 -11.00 5.69
N LEU A 77 -3.37 -9.99 6.07
CA LEU A 77 -2.03 -10.19 6.63
C LEU A 77 -1.96 -9.76 8.09
N THR A 78 -1.24 -10.54 8.90
CA THR A 78 -0.78 -10.19 10.24
C THR A 78 0.74 -9.96 10.26
N TYR A 79 1.27 -9.42 11.35
CA TYR A 79 2.69 -9.06 11.54
C TYR A 79 3.27 -8.21 10.40
N ILE A 80 2.45 -7.28 9.92
CA ILE A 80 2.78 -6.48 8.75
C ILE A 80 3.96 -5.54 9.02
N LYS A 81 4.89 -5.53 8.06
CA LYS A 81 5.96 -4.55 7.93
C LYS A 81 5.75 -3.75 6.65
N TYR A 82 6.13 -2.48 6.72
CA TYR A 82 6.00 -1.54 5.63
C TYR A 82 7.36 -0.97 5.26
N LYS A 83 7.58 -0.79 3.97
CA LYS A 83 8.72 -0.05 3.44
C LYS A 83 8.20 1.00 2.47
N TYR A 84 8.53 2.26 2.70
CA TYR A 84 8.22 3.33 1.78
C TYR A 84 9.14 3.24 0.55
N LEU A 85 8.56 3.32 -0.64
CA LEU A 85 9.31 3.21 -1.90
C LEU A 85 9.44 4.55 -2.63
N GLY A 86 8.94 5.65 -2.06
CA GLY A 86 8.82 6.94 -2.74
C GLY A 86 7.48 7.10 -3.46
N TYR A 87 7.13 8.34 -3.83
CA TYR A 87 5.93 8.67 -4.63
C TYR A 87 4.65 8.01 -4.11
N HIS A 88 4.43 8.13 -2.79
CA HIS A 88 3.27 7.56 -2.08
C HIS A 88 3.08 6.04 -2.28
N THR A 89 4.16 5.34 -2.61
CA THR A 89 4.17 3.90 -2.85
C THR A 89 4.76 3.19 -1.63
N TYR A 90 4.14 2.09 -1.22
CA TYR A 90 4.52 1.32 -0.05
C TYR A 90 4.58 -0.16 -0.42
N ARG A 91 5.66 -0.83 -0.02
CA ARG A 91 5.75 -2.29 0.01
C ARG A 91 5.25 -2.78 1.35
N ILE A 92 4.34 -3.74 1.30
CA ILE A 92 3.70 -4.36 2.45
C ILE A 92 4.13 -5.81 2.46
N THR A 93 4.66 -6.29 3.57
CA THR A 93 4.99 -7.70 3.77
C THR A 93 4.41 -8.17 5.09
N GLY A 94 3.91 -9.40 5.14
CA GLY A 94 3.29 -9.97 6.34
C GLY A 94 2.97 -11.44 6.13
N TRP A 95 2.17 -12.00 7.03
CA TRP A 95 1.82 -13.42 7.02
C TRP A 95 0.31 -13.59 6.87
N THR A 96 -0.11 -14.52 6.01
CA THR A 96 -1.55 -14.79 5.79
C THR A 96 -2.23 -15.29 7.06
N TYR A 97 -3.53 -14.99 7.19
CA TYR A 97 -4.36 -15.63 8.20
C TYR A 97 -4.44 -17.14 7.91
N SER A 98 -4.08 -17.94 8.90
CA SER A 98 -4.46 -19.35 8.96
C SER A 98 -5.87 -19.44 9.56
N SER A 99 -6.68 -20.43 9.17
CA SER A 99 -8.03 -20.65 9.72
C SER A 99 -8.06 -20.83 11.24
N TYR A 100 -6.90 -21.06 11.88
CA TYR A 100 -6.72 -21.25 13.33
C TYR A 100 -6.00 -20.08 14.03
N GLN A 101 -5.86 -18.92 13.39
CA GLN A 101 -4.89 -17.93 13.85
C GLN A 101 -5.34 -17.17 15.12
N ASP A 102 -4.57 -17.34 16.20
CA ASP A 102 -4.42 -16.35 17.27
C ASP A 102 -3.51 -15.21 16.77
N PHE A 103 -3.96 -13.95 16.87
CA PHE A 103 -3.19 -12.78 16.45
C PHE A 103 -1.85 -12.59 17.21
N ARG A 104 -1.58 -13.40 18.24
CA ARG A 104 -0.36 -13.42 19.04
C ARG A 104 0.73 -14.36 18.53
N ILE A 105 0.42 -15.29 17.62
CA ILE A 105 1.43 -16.22 17.06
C ILE A 105 1.30 -16.34 15.53
N ILE A 106 2.42 -16.57 14.83
CA ILE A 106 2.41 -16.93 13.41
C ILE A 106 2.15 -18.43 13.31
N SER A 107 1.06 -18.83 12.65
CA SER A 107 0.74 -20.25 12.45
C SER A 107 1.78 -20.91 11.54
N PRO A 108 2.15 -22.19 11.75
CA PRO A 108 3.01 -22.93 10.83
C PRO A 108 2.47 -23.02 9.40
N THR A 109 1.15 -22.89 9.23
CA THR A 109 0.48 -22.89 7.91
C THR A 109 0.32 -21.50 7.30
N SER A 110 0.76 -20.44 8.00
CA SER A 110 0.75 -19.09 7.46
C SER A 110 1.86 -18.92 6.42
N GLU A 111 1.52 -18.33 5.29
CA GLU A 111 2.46 -18.04 4.21
C GLU A 111 2.88 -16.56 4.28
N LYS A 112 4.16 -16.30 4.01
CA LYS A 112 4.65 -14.93 3.89
C LYS A 112 4.24 -14.35 2.55
N TYR A 113 3.53 -13.22 2.57
CA TYR A 113 3.08 -12.54 1.37
C TYR A 113 3.59 -11.11 1.33
N THR A 114 3.93 -10.63 0.13
CA THR A 114 4.43 -9.28 -0.10
C THR A 114 3.74 -8.69 -1.32
N TYR A 115 3.27 -7.46 -1.19
CA TYR A 115 2.60 -6.72 -2.27
C TYR A 115 2.86 -5.23 -2.13
N ASN A 116 2.63 -4.47 -3.20
CA ASN A 116 2.82 -3.03 -3.25
C ASN A 116 1.49 -2.31 -3.42
N VAL A 117 1.37 -1.16 -2.76
CA VAL A 117 0.24 -0.25 -2.93
C VAL A 117 0.75 1.17 -3.18
N ARG A 118 -0.03 1.94 -3.92
CA ARG A 118 0.21 3.36 -4.15
C ARG A 118 -1.02 4.15 -3.76
N LEU A 119 -0.86 5.15 -2.90
CA LEU A 119 -1.90 6.16 -2.74
C LEU A 119 -1.86 7.07 -3.97
N LEU A 120 -2.97 7.09 -4.71
CA LEU A 120 -3.15 8.02 -5.83
C LEU A 120 -3.57 9.39 -5.32
N ASN A 121 -4.39 9.40 -4.26
CA ASN A 121 -4.78 10.59 -3.50
C ASN A 121 -5.36 10.13 -2.13
N GLN A 122 -5.91 11.06 -1.35
CA GLN A 122 -6.47 10.78 -0.03
C GLN A 122 -7.71 9.84 -0.05
N HIS A 123 -8.32 9.64 -1.22
CA HIS A 123 -9.51 8.82 -1.43
C HIS A 123 -9.27 7.59 -2.30
N GLN A 124 -8.11 7.44 -2.95
CA GLN A 124 -7.85 6.36 -3.88
C GLN A 124 -6.54 5.64 -3.58
N LEU A 125 -6.63 4.32 -3.42
CA LEU A 125 -5.52 3.41 -3.19
C LEU A 125 -5.44 2.41 -4.33
N TYR A 126 -4.34 2.41 -5.05
CA TYR A 126 -4.05 1.45 -6.09
C TYR A 126 -3.29 0.26 -5.53
N LEU A 127 -3.84 -0.94 -5.67
CA LEU A 127 -3.19 -2.21 -5.37
C LEU A 127 -2.46 -2.70 -6.62
N ILE A 128 -1.14 -2.53 -6.63
CA ILE A 128 -0.32 -2.68 -7.83
C ILE A 128 -0.38 -4.11 -8.35
N ASP A 129 -0.23 -5.10 -7.48
CA ASP A 129 -0.17 -6.52 -7.84
C ASP A 129 -1.49 -7.05 -8.42
N ARG A 130 -2.61 -6.38 -8.15
CA ARG A 130 -3.93 -6.73 -8.70
C ARG A 130 -4.43 -5.73 -9.75
N GLN A 131 -3.62 -4.73 -10.09
CA GLN A 131 -3.97 -3.66 -11.02
C GLN A 131 -5.35 -3.05 -10.76
N THR A 132 -5.68 -2.84 -9.48
CA THR A 132 -7.03 -2.47 -9.06
C THR A 132 -7.00 -1.24 -8.17
N THR A 133 -7.92 -0.29 -8.40
CA THR A 133 -8.07 0.92 -7.58
C THR A 133 -9.23 0.77 -6.61
N TYR A 134 -8.94 0.99 -5.33
CA TYR A 134 -9.91 1.02 -4.24
C TYR A 134 -10.18 2.47 -3.83
N THR A 135 -11.43 2.75 -3.43
CA THR A 135 -11.87 4.08 -3.00
C THR A 135 -12.16 4.09 -1.51
N LYS A 136 -11.74 5.13 -0.79
CA LYS A 136 -12.06 5.34 0.62
C LYS A 136 -13.35 6.15 0.74
N TYR A 137 -14.36 5.57 1.38
CA TYR A 137 -15.58 6.31 1.74
C TYR A 137 -15.37 7.07 3.05
N SER A 138 -16.04 8.23 3.16
CA SER A 138 -16.08 9.02 4.40
C SER A 138 -16.82 8.28 5.52
N THR A 139 -17.89 7.58 5.16
CA THR A 139 -18.67 6.70 6.02
C THR A 139 -18.66 5.27 5.46
N THR A 140 -18.73 4.27 6.34
CA THR A 140 -18.90 2.89 5.87
C THR A 140 -20.23 2.79 5.14
N PRO A 141 -20.26 2.33 3.89
CA PRO A 141 -21.51 2.23 3.15
C PRO A 141 -22.53 1.30 3.81
N SER A 142 -23.81 1.66 3.74
CA SER A 142 -24.91 0.89 4.33
C SER A 142 -25.03 -0.53 3.77
N TRP A 143 -24.68 -0.74 2.50
CA TRP A 143 -24.69 -2.07 1.86
C TRP A 143 -23.62 -3.04 2.38
N ILE A 144 -22.83 -2.65 3.38
CA ILE A 144 -21.78 -3.46 4.00
C ILE A 144 -22.14 -3.84 5.45
N VAL A 145 -23.28 -3.34 5.93
CA VAL A 145 -23.75 -3.52 7.31
C VAL A 145 -24.97 -4.44 7.31
N GLN A 146 -24.76 -5.68 7.74
CA GLN A 146 -25.73 -6.52 8.45
C GLN A 146 -24.93 -7.32 9.50
#